data_AF-A0A4R1K8F2-F1
#
_entry.id   AF-A0A4R1K8F2-F1
#
_cell.length_a   1.000
_cell.length_b   1.000
_cell.length_c   1.000
_cell.angle_alpha   90.00
_cell.angle_beta   90.00
_cell.angle_gamma   90.00
#
_symmetry.space_group_name_H-M   'P 1'
#
loop_
_entity.id
_entity.type
_entity.pdbx_description
1 polymer ?
#
loop_
_entity_poly.entity_id
_entity_poly.type
_entity_poly.pdbx_seq_one_letter_code
_entity_poly.pdbx_strand_id
1 'polypeptide(L)'
;MPLIRTKPFILLIIFALLMSGCGTKAKFRSYDRQLDDIRSDVRNIRLITDQMRNELVTLKTSVDVVGENIDRQSKDIEVAKKNQQLLVETLDVMKETVLKLETATIPDKKEEIAKAVKEADSTQINVVTKKENGVTKIQPLVKPVPEPDKGGRKYTTGVNIDTTKTGFGYVVKDGVILWKAPTKNSDVQEVLIAWQQVTILGAVKNEGDNWLRIKTQDYTGFVDSKFVISSE
;
A
#
# COMPACT_ATOMS: atom_id res chain seq x y z
N MET A 1 -116.32 27.11 14.31
CA MET A 1 -114.95 27.55 14.65
C MET A 1 -114.10 26.33 14.96
N PRO A 2 -113.17 25.92 14.08
CA PRO A 2 -112.30 24.78 14.36
C PRO A 2 -111.15 25.24 15.26
N LEU A 3 -111.02 24.62 16.44
CA LEU A 3 -109.85 24.77 17.30
C LEU A 3 -108.64 24.14 16.59
N ILE A 4 -107.71 25.00 16.21
CA ILE A 4 -106.51 24.68 15.45
C ILE A 4 -105.63 23.71 16.27
N ARG A 5 -105.37 22.55 15.66
CA ARG A 5 -104.57 21.43 16.18
C ARG A 5 -103.06 21.73 16.04
N THR A 6 -102.55 22.80 16.65
CA THR A 6 -101.14 23.26 16.51
C THR A 6 -100.13 22.60 17.45
N LYS A 7 -100.58 21.95 18.53
CA LYS A 7 -99.71 21.35 19.54
C LYS A 7 -98.74 20.26 19.02
N PRO A 8 -99.13 19.31 18.13
CA PRO A 8 -98.19 18.30 17.64
C PRO A 8 -97.12 18.89 16.71
N PHE A 9 -97.43 19.98 15.99
CA PHE A 9 -96.50 20.59 15.03
C PHE A 9 -95.34 21.32 15.71
N ILE A 10 -95.63 22.03 16.82
CA ILE A 10 -94.61 22.76 17.59
C ILE A 10 -93.61 21.79 18.23
N LEU A 11 -94.08 20.66 18.77
CA LEU A 11 -93.21 19.62 19.34
C LEU A 11 -92.29 18.99 18.28
N LEU A 12 -92.78 18.79 17.07
CA LEU A 12 -92.01 18.21 15.96
C LEU A 12 -90.90 19.16 15.50
N ILE A 13 -91.17 20.48 15.49
CA ILE A 13 -90.17 21.51 15.18
C ILE A 13 -89.09 21.58 16.27
N ILE A 14 -89.47 21.53 17.55
CA ILE A 14 -88.51 21.53 18.67
C ILE A 14 -87.63 20.27 18.63
N PHE A 15 -88.23 19.10 18.35
CA PHE A 15 -87.49 17.85 18.23
C PHE A 15 -86.53 17.86 17.03
N ALA A 16 -86.95 18.40 15.88
CA ALA A 16 -86.09 18.57 14.71
C ALA A 16 -84.91 19.53 14.97
N LEU A 17 -85.13 20.63 15.71
CA LEU A 17 -84.09 21.57 16.13
C LEU A 17 -83.09 20.95 17.13
N LEU A 18 -83.57 20.13 18.07
CA LEU A 18 -82.71 19.42 19.02
C LEU A 18 -81.86 18.34 18.33
N MET A 19 -82.45 17.57 17.40
CA MET A 19 -81.74 16.52 16.67
C MET A 19 -80.71 17.09 15.68
N SER A 20 -80.99 18.23 15.06
CA SER A 20 -80.01 18.93 14.20
C SER A 20 -78.85 19.57 14.99
N GLY A 21 -79.07 19.94 16.26
CA GLY A 21 -78.01 20.41 17.18
C GLY A 21 -77.05 19.33 17.69
N CYS A 22 -77.48 18.07 17.75
CA CYS A 22 -76.62 16.95 18.16
C CYS A 22 -75.70 16.47 17.03
N GLY A 23 -76.19 16.43 15.79
CA GLY A 23 -75.39 16.03 14.62
C GLY A 23 -74.24 17.00 14.30
N THR A 24 -74.45 18.31 14.53
CA THR A 24 -73.42 19.35 14.33
C THR A 24 -72.31 19.28 15.37
N LYS A 25 -72.63 19.03 16.65
CA LYS A 25 -71.62 18.85 17.73
C LYS A 25 -70.73 17.62 17.52
N ALA A 26 -71.29 16.52 17.03
CA ALA A 26 -70.52 15.31 16.72
C ALA A 26 -69.53 15.56 15.56
N LYS A 27 -69.97 16.26 14.50
CA LYS A 27 -69.08 16.67 13.41
C LYS A 27 -67.99 17.64 13.88
N PHE A 28 -68.33 18.60 14.74
CA PHE A 28 -67.35 19.55 15.30
C PHE A 28 -66.24 18.84 16.08
N ARG A 29 -66.59 17.88 16.95
CA ARG A 29 -65.60 17.05 17.67
C ARG A 29 -64.72 16.22 16.73
N SER A 30 -65.26 15.76 15.60
CA SER A 30 -64.47 15.05 14.58
C SER A 30 -63.47 15.99 13.91
N TYR A 31 -63.87 17.22 13.61
CA TYR A 31 -62.96 18.23 13.05
C TYR A 31 -61.87 18.64 14.05
N ASP A 32 -62.20 18.77 15.34
CA ASP A 32 -61.20 19.07 16.38
C ASP A 32 -60.12 17.98 16.46
N ARG A 33 -60.52 16.70 16.40
CA ARG A 33 -59.55 15.58 16.36
C ARG A 33 -58.68 15.64 15.11
N GLN A 34 -59.28 15.86 13.94
CA GLN A 34 -58.52 16.00 12.70
C GLN A 34 -57.54 17.18 12.76
N LEU A 35 -57.92 18.29 13.38
CA LEU A 35 -57.02 19.43 13.56
C LEU A 35 -55.84 19.10 14.49
N ASP A 36 -56.07 18.33 15.55
CA ASP A 36 -54.99 17.88 16.44
C ASP A 36 -54.06 16.87 15.76
N ASP A 37 -54.62 15.95 14.96
CA ASP A 37 -53.84 15.03 14.13
C ASP A 37 -52.98 15.81 13.12
N ILE A 38 -53.57 16.77 12.41
CA ILE A 38 -52.85 17.65 11.48
C ILE A 38 -51.74 18.43 12.20
N ARG A 39 -51.99 18.96 13.41
CA ARG A 39 -50.96 19.67 14.19
C ARG A 39 -49.82 18.75 14.58
N SER A 40 -50.11 17.50 14.94
CA SER A 40 -49.10 16.48 15.24
C SER A 40 -48.26 16.19 13.99
N ASP A 41 -48.91 15.97 12.85
CA ASP A 41 -48.23 15.71 11.58
C ASP A 41 -47.34 16.88 11.15
N VAL A 42 -47.82 18.12 11.28
CA VAL A 42 -47.02 19.33 10.98
C VAL A 42 -45.78 19.41 11.88
N ARG A 43 -45.87 19.03 13.16
CA ARG A 43 -44.69 18.97 14.05
C ARG A 43 -43.72 17.89 13.61
N ASN A 44 -44.22 16.70 13.27
CA ASN A 44 -43.40 15.59 12.80
C ASN A 44 -42.67 15.96 11.50
N ILE A 45 -43.38 16.58 10.54
CA ILE A 45 -42.79 17.05 9.29
C ILE A 45 -41.68 18.08 9.55
N ARG A 46 -41.88 19.02 10.48
CA ARG A 46 -40.83 19.98 10.86
C ARG A 46 -39.60 19.30 11.44
N LEU A 47 -39.79 18.36 12.36
CA LEU A 47 -38.68 17.60 12.96
C LEU A 47 -37.89 16.83 11.89
N ILE A 48 -38.57 16.16 10.97
CA ILE A 48 -37.93 15.46 9.86
C ILE A 48 -37.20 16.44 8.93
N THR A 49 -37.80 17.61 8.65
CA THR A 49 -37.17 18.63 7.81
C THR A 49 -35.88 19.17 8.43
N ASP A 50 -35.88 19.40 9.75
CA ASP A 50 -34.68 19.86 10.47
C ASP A 50 -33.59 18.77 10.52
N GLN A 51 -33.98 17.51 10.70
CA GLN A 51 -33.08 16.36 10.61
C GLN A 51 -32.44 16.25 9.21
N MET A 52 -33.25 16.28 8.15
CA MET A 52 -32.77 16.26 6.77
C MET A 52 -31.84 17.43 6.47
N ARG A 53 -32.14 18.63 7.00
CA ARG A 53 -31.29 19.81 6.83
C ARG A 53 -29.91 19.60 7.47
N ASN A 54 -29.85 18.99 8.65
CA ASN A 54 -28.58 18.69 9.31
C ASN A 54 -27.78 17.63 8.54
N GLU A 55 -28.44 16.55 8.10
CA GLU A 55 -27.80 15.52 7.27
C GLU A 55 -27.24 16.11 5.97
N LEU A 56 -27.95 17.03 5.34
CA LEU A 56 -27.53 17.68 4.10
C LEU A 56 -26.31 18.60 4.32
N VAL A 57 -26.23 19.26 5.49
CA VAL A 57 -25.02 20.00 5.90
C VAL A 57 -23.84 19.06 6.10
N THR A 58 -24.02 17.92 6.77
CA THR A 58 -22.98 16.91 6.95
C THR A 58 -22.53 16.28 5.63
N LEU A 59 -23.47 16.03 4.71
CA LEU A 59 -23.16 15.53 3.38
C LEU A 59 -22.33 16.55 2.60
N LYS A 60 -22.70 17.83 2.68
CA LYS A 60 -21.94 18.91 2.04
C LYS A 60 -20.50 18.96 2.55
N THR A 61 -20.28 18.93 3.88
CA THR A 61 -18.91 18.94 4.42
C THR A 61 -18.12 17.71 4.01
N SER A 62 -18.75 16.54 3.94
CA SER A 62 -18.10 15.32 3.44
C SER A 62 -17.70 15.46 1.97
N VAL A 63 -18.54 16.07 1.13
CA VAL A 63 -18.24 16.31 -0.28
C VAL A 63 -17.08 17.31 -0.42
N ASP A 64 -17.05 18.36 0.39
CA ASP A 64 -15.96 19.35 0.37
C ASP A 64 -14.61 18.67 0.72
N VAL A 65 -14.57 17.83 1.74
CA VAL A 65 -13.36 17.05 2.12
C VAL A 65 -12.93 16.08 1.01
N VAL A 66 -13.88 15.41 0.35
CA VAL A 66 -13.59 14.54 -0.80
C VAL A 66 -13.02 15.36 -1.95
N GLY A 67 -13.55 16.56 -2.22
CA GLY A 67 -13.02 17.48 -3.22
C GLY A 67 -11.56 17.86 -2.94
N GLU A 68 -11.25 18.26 -1.70
CA GLU A 68 -9.88 18.57 -1.30
C GLU A 68 -8.91 17.39 -1.48
N ASN A 69 -9.38 16.17 -1.19
CA ASN A 69 -8.58 14.96 -1.37
C ASN A 69 -8.34 14.64 -2.86
N ILE A 70 -9.34 14.81 -3.71
CA ILE A 70 -9.21 14.63 -5.17
C ILE A 70 -8.21 15.64 -5.74
N ASP A 71 -8.24 16.89 -5.26
CA ASP A 71 -7.29 17.92 -5.68
C ASP A 71 -5.85 17.59 -5.26
N ARG A 72 -5.65 17.08 -4.04
CA ARG A 72 -4.34 16.61 -3.57
C ARG A 72 -3.83 15.44 -4.41
N GLN A 73 -4.67 14.43 -4.63
CA GLN A 73 -4.31 13.27 -5.46
C GLN A 73 -3.98 13.68 -6.89
N SER A 74 -4.71 14.65 -7.45
CA SER A 74 -4.41 15.15 -8.80
C SER A 74 -3.01 15.78 -8.88
N LYS A 75 -2.60 16.54 -7.85
CA LYS A 75 -1.24 17.11 -7.77
C LYS A 75 -0.18 16.02 -7.63
N ASP A 76 -0.42 15.00 -6.79
CA ASP A 76 0.52 13.89 -6.61
C ASP A 76 0.71 13.09 -7.91
N ILE A 77 -0.38 12.85 -8.65
CA ILE A 77 -0.35 12.21 -9.98
C ILE A 77 0.46 13.05 -10.97
N GLU A 78 0.31 14.39 -10.96
CA GLU A 78 1.09 15.26 -11.85
C GLU A 78 2.60 15.19 -11.54
N VAL A 79 2.97 15.17 -10.26
CA VAL A 79 4.37 14.99 -9.83
C VAL A 79 4.90 13.62 -10.24
N ALA A 80 4.12 12.55 -10.02
CA ALA A 80 4.50 11.20 -10.43
C ALA A 80 4.72 11.11 -11.95
N LYS A 81 3.87 11.76 -12.75
CA LYS A 81 4.02 11.81 -14.21
C LYS A 81 5.30 12.53 -14.65
N LYS A 82 5.66 13.65 -14.00
CA LYS A 82 6.93 14.35 -14.25
C LYS A 82 8.13 13.46 -13.92
N ASN A 83 8.10 12.76 -12.79
CA ASN A 83 9.17 11.83 -12.41
C ASN A 83 9.29 10.66 -13.40
N GLN A 84 8.16 10.12 -13.86
CA GLN A 84 8.16 9.07 -14.88
C GLN A 84 8.78 9.55 -16.19
N GLN A 85 8.50 10.79 -16.60
CA GLN A 85 9.10 11.37 -17.80
C GLN A 85 10.62 11.49 -17.67
N LEU A 86 11.12 11.96 -16.52
CA LEU A 86 12.56 12.02 -16.25
C LEU A 86 13.23 10.63 -16.27
N LEU A 87 12.53 9.61 -15.77
CA LEU A 87 13.02 8.22 -15.82
C LEU A 87 13.11 7.70 -17.26
N VAL A 88 12.14 8.03 -18.12
CA VAL A 88 12.17 7.68 -19.54
C VAL A 88 13.36 8.36 -20.22
N GLU A 89 13.56 9.66 -20.00
CA GLU A 89 14.69 10.39 -20.57
C GLU A 89 16.05 9.81 -20.13
N THR A 90 16.19 9.44 -18.85
CA THR A 90 17.43 8.80 -18.36
C THR A 90 17.63 7.38 -18.91
N LEU A 91 16.56 6.62 -19.12
CA LEU A 91 16.63 5.32 -19.80
C LEU A 91 17.07 5.44 -21.25
N ASP A 92 16.59 6.44 -21.98
CA ASP A 92 17.01 6.69 -23.36
C ASP A 92 18.50 7.06 -23.43
N VAL A 93 18.98 7.93 -22.53
CA VAL A 93 20.41 8.25 -22.42
C VAL A 93 21.25 7.00 -22.07
N MET A 94 20.78 6.16 -21.14
CA MET A 94 21.46 4.90 -20.82
C MET A 94 21.50 3.95 -22.03
N LYS A 95 20.41 3.85 -22.78
CA LYS A 95 20.35 3.03 -23.99
C LYS A 95 21.34 3.52 -25.05
N GLU A 96 21.45 4.82 -25.26
CA GLU A 96 22.44 5.40 -26.17
C GLU A 96 23.89 5.13 -25.73
N THR A 97 24.17 5.24 -24.44
CA THR A 97 25.52 4.98 -23.91
C THR A 97 25.89 3.50 -24.01
N VAL A 98 24.97 2.59 -23.72
CA VAL A 98 25.16 1.14 -23.94
C VAL A 98 25.41 0.84 -25.42
N LEU A 99 24.61 1.39 -26.33
CA LEU A 99 24.83 1.22 -27.77
C LEU A 99 26.22 1.71 -28.21
N LYS A 100 26.68 2.86 -27.70
CA LYS A 100 28.04 3.38 -27.99
C LYS A 100 29.14 2.44 -27.47
N LEU A 101 28.98 1.90 -26.26
CA LEU A 101 29.94 0.95 -25.68
C LEU A 101 29.99 -0.36 -26.46
N GLU A 102 28.84 -0.90 -26.83
CA GLU A 102 28.73 -2.15 -27.62
C GLU A 102 29.31 -2.00 -29.02
N THR A 103 29.08 -0.87 -29.69
CA THR A 103 29.46 -0.66 -31.09
C THR A 103 30.91 -0.20 -31.27
N ALA A 104 31.46 0.62 -30.36
CA ALA A 104 32.77 1.23 -30.56
C ALA A 104 33.84 0.71 -29.58
N THR A 105 33.52 0.49 -28.31
CA THR A 105 34.57 0.37 -27.28
C THR A 105 34.91 -1.07 -26.93
N ILE A 106 33.92 -1.97 -26.93
CA ILE A 106 34.11 -3.40 -26.63
C ILE A 106 34.86 -4.14 -27.76
N PRO A 107 34.56 -3.93 -29.05
CA PRO A 107 35.25 -4.63 -30.14
C PRO A 107 36.74 -4.24 -30.19
N ASP A 108 37.03 -2.94 -30.10
CA ASP A 108 38.39 -2.39 -30.16
C ASP A 108 39.25 -2.93 -29.01
N LYS A 109 38.73 -2.96 -27.78
CA LYS A 109 39.45 -3.55 -26.64
C LYS A 109 39.60 -5.06 -26.73
N LYS A 110 38.64 -5.79 -27.32
CA LYS A 110 38.79 -7.22 -27.59
C LYS A 110 39.90 -7.47 -28.61
N GLU A 111 40.03 -6.62 -29.62
CA GLU A 111 41.07 -6.75 -30.64
C GLU A 111 42.46 -6.41 -30.07
N GLU A 112 42.57 -5.39 -29.22
CA GLU A 112 43.79 -5.03 -28.51
C GLU A 112 44.26 -6.16 -27.57
N ILE A 113 43.35 -6.77 -26.80
CA ILE A 113 43.65 -7.94 -25.97
C ILE A 113 44.04 -9.14 -26.83
N ALA A 114 43.38 -9.38 -27.96
CA ALA A 114 43.72 -10.49 -28.86
C ALA A 114 45.12 -10.32 -29.49
N LYS A 115 45.55 -9.08 -29.76
CA LYS A 115 46.93 -8.77 -30.21
C LYS A 115 47.94 -9.01 -29.08
N ALA A 116 47.66 -8.52 -27.87
CA ALA A 116 48.53 -8.73 -26.71
C ALA A 116 48.69 -10.22 -26.32
N VAL A 117 47.63 -11.03 -26.44
CA VAL A 117 47.69 -12.47 -26.18
C VAL A 117 48.55 -13.20 -27.23
N LYS A 118 48.46 -12.81 -28.51
CA LYS A 118 49.29 -13.40 -29.58
C LYS A 118 50.78 -13.05 -29.41
N GLU A 119 51.10 -11.89 -28.86
CA GLU A 119 52.49 -11.50 -28.56
C GLU A 119 53.07 -12.26 -27.36
N ALA A 120 52.24 -12.59 -26.36
CA ALA A 120 52.64 -13.31 -25.16
C ALA A 120 52.97 -14.80 -25.38
N ASP A 121 52.35 -15.45 -26.37
CA ASP A 121 52.58 -16.88 -26.70
C ASP A 121 53.94 -17.18 -27.36
N SER A 122 54.78 -16.16 -27.61
CA SER A 122 56.12 -16.32 -28.18
C SER A 122 57.22 -16.67 -27.16
N THR A 123 56.91 -16.71 -25.86
CA THR A 123 57.90 -17.02 -24.82
C THR A 123 57.86 -18.52 -24.45
N GLN A 124 58.56 -19.35 -25.23
CA GLN A 124 58.77 -20.76 -24.90
C GLN A 124 59.51 -20.91 -23.56
N ILE A 125 58.83 -21.44 -22.54
CA ILE A 125 59.46 -21.82 -21.27
C ILE A 125 60.05 -23.23 -21.42
N ASN A 126 61.38 -23.32 -21.50
CA ASN A 126 62.12 -24.57 -21.38
C ASN A 126 61.99 -25.13 -19.96
N VAL A 127 61.30 -26.27 -19.79
CA VAL A 127 61.19 -26.98 -18.51
C VAL A 127 62.18 -28.15 -18.47
N VAL A 128 63.19 -28.04 -17.60
CA VAL A 128 64.07 -29.16 -17.24
C VAL A 128 63.40 -29.99 -16.15
N THR A 129 63.22 -31.29 -16.40
CA THR A 129 62.69 -32.25 -15.42
C THR A 129 63.83 -33.04 -14.76
N LYS A 130 63.91 -33.01 -13.43
CA LYS A 130 64.70 -33.97 -12.64
C LYS A 130 63.73 -34.91 -11.91
N LYS A 131 63.94 -36.22 -12.05
CA LYS A 131 63.19 -37.26 -11.32
C LYS A 131 63.92 -37.57 -10.02
N GLU A 132 63.20 -37.46 -8.90
CA GLU A 132 63.61 -38.02 -7.61
C GLU A 132 62.41 -38.79 -7.03
N ASN A 133 62.62 -40.06 -6.67
CA ASN A 133 61.68 -40.92 -5.94
C ASN A 133 60.24 -41.02 -6.49
N GLY A 134 60.07 -41.10 -7.82
CA GLY A 134 58.83 -41.57 -8.43
C GLY A 134 57.63 -40.62 -8.41
N VAL A 135 57.79 -39.35 -7.98
CA VAL A 135 56.74 -38.33 -8.08
C VAL A 135 57.27 -37.11 -8.84
N THR A 136 56.65 -36.81 -9.99
CA THR A 136 56.91 -35.59 -10.75
C THR A 136 56.32 -34.39 -10.00
N LYS A 137 57.15 -33.58 -9.34
CA LYS A 137 56.71 -32.29 -8.78
C LYS A 137 56.93 -31.19 -9.82
N ILE A 138 55.82 -30.60 -10.28
CA ILE A 138 55.81 -29.36 -11.05
C ILE A 138 55.57 -28.24 -10.04
N GLN A 139 56.54 -27.33 -9.87
CA GLN A 139 56.32 -26.08 -9.13
C GLN A 139 56.45 -24.90 -10.10
N PRO A 140 55.35 -24.16 -10.35
CA PRO A 140 55.44 -22.84 -10.96
C PRO A 140 55.92 -21.82 -9.93
N LEU A 141 57.01 -21.10 -10.23
CA LEU A 141 57.36 -19.88 -9.49
C LEU A 141 56.48 -18.74 -10.03
N VAL A 142 55.29 -18.57 -9.45
CA VAL A 142 54.37 -17.46 -9.76
C VAL A 142 54.15 -16.66 -8.48
N LYS A 143 54.44 -15.35 -8.55
CA LYS A 143 54.21 -14.37 -7.47
C LYS A 143 52.75 -14.43 -6.99
N PRO A 144 52.45 -14.33 -5.68
CA PRO A 144 51.08 -14.40 -5.20
C PRO A 144 50.29 -13.14 -5.62
N VAL A 145 49.38 -13.33 -6.57
CA VAL A 145 48.17 -12.51 -6.76
C VAL A 145 47.17 -13.01 -5.72
N PRO A 146 46.50 -12.14 -4.94
CA PRO A 146 45.52 -12.60 -3.96
C PRO A 146 44.37 -13.30 -4.71
N GLU A 147 44.22 -14.61 -4.48
CA GLU A 147 43.08 -15.37 -4.97
C GLU A 147 41.77 -14.82 -4.37
N PRO A 148 40.67 -14.83 -5.13
CA PRO A 148 39.34 -14.68 -4.56
C PRO A 148 39.09 -15.86 -3.62
N ASP A 149 38.83 -15.55 -2.36
CA ASP A 149 38.58 -16.47 -1.26
C ASP A 149 37.56 -17.55 -1.70
N LYS A 150 38.07 -18.74 -2.07
CA LYS A 150 37.30 -19.99 -2.15
C LYS A 150 37.05 -20.50 -0.72
N GLY A 151 36.53 -19.62 0.12
CA GLY A 151 35.97 -19.93 1.41
C GLY A 151 34.48 -20.16 1.20
N GLY A 152 34.09 -21.42 1.04
CA GLY A 152 32.74 -21.83 1.43
C GLY A 152 32.58 -21.54 2.91
N ARG A 153 32.28 -20.29 3.28
CA ARG A 153 31.86 -19.95 4.63
C ARG A 153 30.53 -20.65 4.81
N LYS A 154 30.57 -21.77 5.52
CA LYS A 154 29.40 -22.31 6.21
C LYS A 154 28.77 -21.12 6.92
N TYR A 155 27.65 -20.62 6.41
CA TYR A 155 26.88 -19.58 7.10
C TYR A 155 26.53 -20.17 8.46
N THR A 156 27.18 -19.64 9.49
CA THR A 156 27.08 -20.12 10.85
C THR A 156 25.63 -20.02 11.27
N THR A 157 25.02 -21.18 11.40
CA THR A 157 23.68 -21.43 11.92
C THR A 157 23.70 -21.10 13.42
N GLY A 158 23.81 -19.81 13.74
CA GLY A 158 24.04 -19.33 15.11
C GLY A 158 23.82 -17.84 15.28
N VAL A 159 23.08 -17.19 14.38
CA VAL A 159 22.64 -15.81 14.59
C VAL A 159 21.59 -15.84 15.69
N ASN A 160 21.91 -15.30 16.86
CA ASN A 160 20.98 -15.18 17.97
C ASN A 160 19.91 -14.15 17.60
N ILE A 161 18.73 -14.63 17.20
CA ILE A 161 17.61 -13.80 16.82
C ILE A 161 16.87 -13.43 18.11
N ASP A 162 16.81 -12.14 18.38
CA ASP A 162 15.97 -11.63 19.46
C ASP A 162 14.51 -11.72 19.04
N THR A 163 13.83 -12.75 19.54
CA THR A 163 12.40 -13.02 19.28
C THR A 163 11.48 -12.21 20.18
N THR A 164 12.00 -11.33 21.04
CA THR A 164 11.13 -10.44 21.86
C THR A 164 10.42 -9.39 21.00
N LYS A 165 10.93 -9.12 19.80
CA LYS A 165 10.38 -8.17 18.82
C LYS A 165 9.71 -8.90 17.66
N THR A 166 8.62 -9.58 17.95
CA THR A 166 7.74 -10.20 16.93
C THR A 166 6.49 -9.35 16.74
N GLY A 167 6.00 -9.22 15.51
CA GLY A 167 4.82 -8.42 15.21
C GLY A 167 4.55 -8.29 13.73
N PHE A 168 3.79 -7.27 13.36
CA PHE A 168 3.59 -6.91 11.96
C PHE A 168 4.30 -5.60 11.65
N GLY A 169 4.73 -5.44 10.41
CA GLY A 169 5.31 -4.19 9.96
C GLY A 169 4.96 -3.90 8.52
N TYR A 170 5.26 -2.69 8.10
CA TYR A 170 5.06 -2.23 6.73
C TYR A 170 6.38 -1.74 6.17
N VAL A 171 6.67 -2.16 4.94
CA VAL A 171 7.83 -1.70 4.19
C VAL A 171 7.61 -0.24 3.77
N VAL A 172 8.58 0.63 4.02
CA VAL A 172 8.40 2.09 3.84
C VAL A 172 8.67 2.54 2.41
N LYS A 173 9.40 1.75 1.61
CA LYS A 173 9.89 2.16 0.29
C LYS A 173 9.81 1.01 -0.72
N ASP A 174 9.61 1.36 -1.98
CA ASP A 174 9.78 0.45 -3.11
C ASP A 174 11.25 0.03 -3.30
N GLY A 175 11.45 -1.21 -3.70
CA GLY A 175 12.78 -1.74 -4.05
C GLY A 175 13.59 -2.19 -2.84
N VAL A 176 12.95 -2.48 -1.70
CA VAL A 176 13.64 -2.94 -0.49
C VAL A 176 14.01 -4.41 -0.64
N ILE A 177 15.30 -4.73 -0.55
CA ILE A 177 15.80 -6.07 -0.81
C ILE A 177 15.65 -6.95 0.44
N LEU A 178 15.00 -8.09 0.28
CA LEU A 178 14.95 -9.18 1.24
C LEU A 178 16.14 -10.11 1.01
N TRP A 179 17.08 -10.15 1.95
CA TRP A 179 18.29 -10.96 1.85
C TRP A 179 18.12 -12.31 2.54
N LYS A 180 18.81 -13.34 2.05
CA LYS A 180 18.80 -14.68 2.68
C LYS A 180 19.53 -14.72 4.03
N ALA A 181 20.51 -13.85 4.22
CA ALA A 181 21.26 -13.65 5.47
C ALA A 181 21.34 -12.15 5.80
N PRO A 182 21.60 -11.74 7.05
CA PRO A 182 21.67 -10.33 7.46
C PRO A 182 22.95 -9.64 6.98
N THR A 183 23.21 -9.66 5.67
CA THR A 183 24.37 -9.05 5.01
C THR A 183 24.02 -8.71 3.56
N LYS A 184 24.60 -7.63 3.03
CA LYS A 184 24.42 -7.19 1.63
C LYS A 184 25.16 -8.08 0.61
N ASN A 185 26.00 -9.01 1.08
CA ASN A 185 26.73 -9.98 0.25
C ASN A 185 25.98 -11.34 0.15
N SER A 186 24.75 -11.40 0.63
CA SER A 186 23.92 -12.61 0.60
C SER A 186 23.17 -12.73 -0.72
N ASP A 187 22.66 -13.92 -1.04
CA ASP A 187 21.64 -14.07 -2.08
C ASP A 187 20.41 -13.23 -1.75
N VAL A 188 19.81 -12.63 -2.78
CA VAL A 188 18.52 -11.93 -2.74
C VAL A 188 17.39 -12.95 -2.81
N GLN A 189 16.42 -12.87 -1.90
CA GLN A 189 15.21 -13.70 -1.94
C GLN A 189 14.05 -13.00 -2.66
N GLU A 190 13.80 -11.74 -2.34
CA GLU A 190 12.65 -10.97 -2.84
C GLU A 190 13.00 -9.48 -2.88
N VAL A 191 12.31 -8.72 -3.73
CA VAL A 191 12.33 -7.26 -3.71
C VAL A 191 10.94 -6.79 -3.27
N LEU A 192 10.89 -6.14 -2.12
CA LEU A 192 9.66 -5.68 -1.48
C LEU A 192 9.22 -4.33 -2.03
N ILE A 193 7.91 -4.12 -2.04
CA ILE A 193 7.27 -2.87 -2.46
C ILE A 193 6.80 -2.04 -1.24
N ALA A 194 6.61 -0.74 -1.45
CA ALA A 194 6.12 0.16 -0.42
C ALA A 194 4.74 -0.28 0.10
N TRP A 195 4.54 -0.12 1.40
CA TRP A 195 3.35 -0.52 2.16
C TRP A 195 3.01 -2.01 2.13
N GLN A 196 3.91 -2.87 1.64
CA GLN A 196 3.76 -4.31 1.78
C GLN A 196 3.79 -4.69 3.27
N GLN A 197 2.74 -5.38 3.71
CA GLN A 197 2.67 -5.92 5.06
C GLN A 197 3.61 -7.12 5.19
N VAL A 198 4.42 -7.14 6.23
CA VAL A 198 5.37 -8.20 6.54
C VAL A 198 5.20 -8.65 7.99
N THR A 199 5.49 -9.92 8.25
CA THR A 199 5.53 -10.44 9.62
C THR A 199 6.96 -10.34 10.14
N ILE A 200 7.18 -9.63 11.24
CA ILE A 200 8.46 -9.52 11.91
C ILE A 200 8.62 -10.73 12.83
N LEU A 201 9.66 -11.53 12.58
CA LEU A 201 9.98 -12.73 13.35
C LEU A 201 11.04 -12.49 14.43
N GLY A 202 11.77 -11.38 14.36
CA GLY A 202 12.75 -10.97 15.35
C GLY A 202 13.80 -10.02 14.79
N ALA A 203 14.65 -9.53 15.67
CA ALA A 203 15.72 -8.61 15.32
C ALA A 203 17.11 -9.26 15.49
N VAL A 204 18.05 -8.83 14.67
CA VAL A 204 19.44 -9.28 14.67
C VAL A 204 20.34 -8.08 14.47
N LYS A 205 21.44 -8.01 15.19
CA LYS A 205 22.51 -7.03 14.91
C LYS A 205 23.66 -7.75 14.22
N ASN A 206 24.09 -7.27 13.06
CA ASN A 206 25.24 -7.82 12.34
C ASN A 206 26.10 -6.69 11.77
N GLU A 207 27.42 -6.76 11.98
CA GLU A 207 28.40 -5.77 11.49
C GLU A 207 28.06 -4.30 11.84
N GLY A 208 27.32 -4.08 12.93
CA GLY A 208 26.89 -2.74 13.36
C GLY A 208 25.51 -2.32 12.85
N ASP A 209 24.98 -3.00 11.83
CA ASP A 209 23.65 -2.76 11.27
C ASP A 209 22.57 -3.55 12.02
N ASN A 210 21.37 -2.97 12.13
CA ASN A 210 20.20 -3.63 12.68
C ASN A 210 19.36 -4.23 11.55
N TRP A 211 19.14 -5.54 11.64
CA TRP A 211 18.39 -6.33 10.69
C TRP A 211 17.13 -6.87 11.35
N LEU A 212 16.03 -6.89 10.60
CA LEU A 212 14.81 -7.57 10.96
C LEU A 212 14.70 -8.85 10.15
N ARG A 213 14.48 -9.97 10.84
CA ARG A 213 14.06 -11.20 10.19
C ARG A 213 12.57 -11.07 9.92
N ILE A 214 12.20 -11.07 8.65
CA ILE A 214 10.80 -10.89 8.24
C ILE A 214 10.33 -12.05 7.36
N LYS A 215 9.04 -12.32 7.42
CA LYS A 215 8.33 -13.28 6.57
C LYS A 215 7.31 -12.56 5.71
N THR A 216 7.41 -12.80 4.41
CA THR A 216 6.42 -12.40 3.40
C THR A 216 5.49 -13.59 3.12
N GLN A 217 4.64 -13.49 2.11
CA GLN A 217 3.75 -14.58 1.72
C GLN A 217 4.55 -15.83 1.28
N ASP A 218 5.63 -15.61 0.53
CA ASP A 218 6.37 -16.70 -0.13
C ASP A 218 7.78 -16.93 0.45
N TYR A 219 8.36 -15.93 1.13
CA TYR A 219 9.77 -15.96 1.55
C TYR A 219 9.98 -15.57 3.01
N THR A 220 11.17 -15.91 3.53
CA THR A 220 11.61 -15.51 4.87
C THR A 220 13.07 -15.15 4.82
N GLY A 221 13.38 -13.91 5.13
CA GLY A 221 14.72 -13.37 5.01
C GLY A 221 14.98 -12.24 5.99
N PHE A 222 15.97 -11.43 5.67
CA PHE A 222 16.46 -10.33 6.48
C PHE A 222 16.38 -9.03 5.69
N VAL A 223 15.91 -7.99 6.35
CA VAL A 223 15.85 -6.63 5.82
C VAL A 223 16.47 -5.66 6.82
N ASP A 224 17.07 -4.59 6.33
CA ASP A 224 17.58 -3.53 7.20
C ASP A 224 16.40 -2.85 7.91
N SER A 225 16.49 -2.74 9.24
CA SER A 225 15.38 -2.29 10.08
C SER A 225 14.89 -0.89 9.73
N LYS A 226 15.74 -0.05 9.12
CA LYS A 226 15.35 1.32 8.72
C LYS A 226 14.27 1.37 7.63
N PHE A 227 14.04 0.25 6.94
CA PHE A 227 13.07 0.17 5.84
C PHE A 227 11.73 -0.45 6.25
N VAL A 228 11.56 -0.80 7.52
CA VAL A 228 10.31 -1.38 8.04
C VAL A 228 9.84 -0.58 9.24
N ILE A 229 8.60 -0.14 9.21
CA ILE A 229 7.92 0.42 10.39
C ILE A 229 7.19 -0.73 11.08
N SER A 230 7.51 -0.98 12.34
CA SER A 230 6.77 -1.94 13.17
C SER A 230 5.42 -1.33 13.56
N SER A 231 4.35 -2.07 13.36
CA SER A 231 3.06 -1.81 13.98
C SER A 231 3.10 -2.49 15.35
N GLU A 232 3.35 -1.72 16.40
CA GLU A 232 3.12 -2.15 17.79
C GLU A 232 1.63 -2.35 18.07
#